data_AF-A0A1F7J5K4-F1
#
_entry.id   AF-A0A1F7J5K4-F1
#
_cell.length_a   1.000
_cell.length_b   1.000
_cell.length_c   1.000
_cell.angle_alpha   90.00
_cell.angle_beta   90.00
_cell.angle_gamma   90.00
#
_symmetry.space_group_name_H-M   'P 1'
#
loop_
_entity.id
_entity.type
_entity.pdbx_description
1 polymer ?
#
loop_
_entity_poly.entity_id
_entity_poly.type
_entity_poly.pdbx_seq_one_letter_code
_entity_poly.pdbx_strand_id
1 'polypeptide(L)'
;MGLKDIDNKWFFTELSPLFKIPGFFVKGDLIILLPLLIAILLIGFISLKFMFVTLGVYITIRHLGEMIYWFSHQFNARTYRPDDMGFKKLDNHAIYILYQTLAIVGTIVGLSIVAYSLLYLK
;
A
#
# COMPACT_ATOMS: atom_id res chain seq x y z
N MET A 1 -24.83 -7.30 3.08
CA MET A 1 -24.78 -5.88 2.69
C MET A 1 -24.51 -5.85 1.20
N GLY A 2 -25.42 -5.32 0.40
CA GLY A 2 -25.24 -5.27 -1.06
C GLY A 2 -24.33 -4.11 -1.46
N LEU A 3 -23.77 -4.14 -2.68
CA LEU A 3 -22.95 -3.05 -3.23
C LEU A 3 -23.68 -1.69 -3.24
N LYS A 4 -25.03 -1.72 -3.30
CA LYS A 4 -25.88 -0.52 -3.29
C LYS A 4 -26.03 0.14 -1.92
N ASP A 5 -25.64 -0.55 -0.85
CA ASP A 5 -25.78 -0.07 0.53
C ASP A 5 -24.48 0.57 1.06
N ILE A 6 -23.44 0.67 0.21
CA ILE A 6 -22.14 1.23 0.57
C ILE A 6 -22.25 2.76 0.53
N ASP A 7 -22.16 3.40 1.70
CA ASP A 7 -22.11 4.85 1.85
C ASP A 7 -20.67 5.35 2.07
N ASN A 8 -20.49 6.67 2.04
CA ASN A 8 -19.18 7.31 2.26
C ASN A 8 -18.59 6.94 3.63
N LYS A 9 -19.44 6.86 4.66
CA LYS A 9 -19.00 6.54 6.03
C LYS A 9 -18.39 5.15 6.09
N TRP A 10 -19.02 4.17 5.45
CA TRP A 10 -18.48 2.82 5.35
C TRP A 10 -17.22 2.79 4.47
N PHE A 11 -17.21 3.49 3.34
CA PHE A 11 -16.10 3.47 2.38
C PHE A 11 -14.79 3.96 3.00
N PHE A 12 -14.84 5.08 3.74
CA PHE A 12 -13.69 5.69 4.41
C PHE A 12 -13.45 5.14 5.83
N THR A 13 -14.13 4.07 6.24
CA THR A 13 -13.83 3.45 7.54
C THR A 13 -12.40 2.90 7.52
N GLU A 14 -11.58 3.36 8.47
CA GLU A 14 -10.22 2.86 8.64
C GLU A 14 -10.20 1.37 9.01
N LEU A 15 -9.21 0.67 8.48
CA LEU A 15 -8.95 -0.72 8.83
C LEU A 15 -8.00 -0.81 10.03
N SER A 16 -8.01 -1.97 10.70
CA SER A 16 -7.06 -2.22 11.78
C SER A 16 -5.61 -2.16 11.27
N PRO A 17 -4.63 -1.82 12.12
CA PRO A 17 -3.24 -1.64 11.69
C PRO A 17 -2.64 -2.83 10.93
N LEU A 18 -3.12 -4.06 11.17
CA LEU A 18 -2.68 -5.26 10.47
C LEU A 18 -2.98 -5.23 8.96
N PHE A 19 -4.09 -4.62 8.55
CA PHE A 19 -4.45 -4.50 7.13
C PHE A 19 -3.67 -3.38 6.43
N LYS A 20 -3.08 -2.45 7.19
CA LYS A 20 -2.24 -1.37 6.64
C LYS A 20 -0.90 -1.89 6.11
N ILE A 21 -0.43 -3.07 6.56
CA ILE A 21 0.84 -3.69 6.14
C ILE A 21 0.89 -3.98 4.62
N PRO A 22 -0.11 -4.65 4.01
CA PRO A 22 -0.18 -4.81 2.56
C PRO A 22 -0.70 -3.56 1.81
N GLY A 23 -0.85 -2.42 2.49
CA GLY A 23 -1.28 -1.16 1.89
C GLY A 23 -2.80 -0.94 1.83
N PHE A 24 -3.62 -1.68 2.61
CA PHE A 24 -5.05 -1.36 2.74
C PHE A 24 -5.27 -0.39 3.91
N PHE A 25 -5.71 0.83 3.64
CA PHE A 25 -5.95 1.83 4.68
C PHE A 25 -7.42 1.94 5.06
N VAL A 26 -8.30 1.85 4.07
CA VAL A 26 -9.76 1.99 4.24
C VAL A 26 -10.51 0.81 3.65
N LYS A 27 -11.76 0.60 4.09
CA LYS A 27 -12.61 -0.47 3.53
C LYS A 27 -12.79 -0.38 2.02
N GLY A 28 -12.80 0.83 1.46
CA GLY A 28 -12.83 1.04 0.01
C GLY A 28 -11.66 0.36 -0.73
N ASP A 29 -10.46 0.33 -0.14
CA ASP A 29 -9.30 -0.34 -0.73
C ASP A 29 -9.56 -1.84 -0.90
N LEU A 30 -10.27 -2.48 0.06
CA LEU A 30 -10.58 -3.91 -0.01
C LEU A 30 -11.45 -4.26 -1.21
N ILE A 31 -12.27 -3.35 -1.72
CA ILE A 31 -13.15 -3.64 -2.88
C ILE A 31 -12.32 -3.90 -4.13
N ILE A 32 -11.21 -3.17 -4.31
CA ILE A 32 -10.43 -3.20 -5.54
C ILE A 32 -9.13 -3.99 -5.36
N LEU A 33 -8.40 -3.69 -4.29
CA LEU A 33 -7.06 -4.23 -4.07
C LEU A 33 -7.09 -5.69 -3.61
N LEU A 34 -8.12 -6.13 -2.87
CA LEU A 34 -8.19 -7.51 -2.40
C LEU A 34 -8.47 -8.50 -3.54
N PRO A 35 -9.46 -8.27 -4.44
CA PRO A 35 -9.63 -9.11 -5.62
C PRO A 35 -8.40 -9.12 -6.52
N LEU A 36 -7.72 -7.98 -6.68
CA LEU A 36 -6.47 -7.91 -7.42
C LEU A 36 -5.39 -8.80 -6.77
N LEU A 37 -5.20 -8.70 -5.46
CA LEU A 37 -4.22 -9.51 -4.74
C LEU A 37 -4.55 -11.01 -4.84
N ILE A 38 -5.83 -11.38 -4.73
CA ILE A 38 -6.29 -12.76 -4.95
C ILE A 38 -5.94 -13.21 -6.37
N ALA A 39 -6.24 -12.40 -7.39
CA ALA A 39 -5.92 -12.73 -8.77
C ALA A 39 -4.40 -12.93 -8.98
N ILE A 40 -3.57 -12.08 -8.36
CA ILE A 40 -2.11 -12.24 -8.37
C ILE A 40 -1.71 -13.58 -7.74
N LEU A 41 -2.26 -13.93 -6.57
CA LEU A 41 -1.95 -15.21 -5.92
C LEU A 41 -2.41 -16.41 -6.76
N LEU A 42 -3.55 -16.30 -7.46
CA LEU A 42 -4.03 -17.34 -8.36
C LEU A 42 -3.10 -17.60 -9.55
N ILE A 43 -2.34 -16.59 -10.01
CA ILE A 43 -1.29 -16.79 -11.03
C ILE A 43 -0.24 -17.78 -10.54
N GLY A 44 -0.02 -17.89 -9.22
CA GLY A 44 0.93 -18.81 -8.62
C GLY A 44 0.67 -20.28 -8.94
N PHE A 45 -0.58 -20.66 -9.22
CA PHE A 45 -0.93 -22.01 -9.67
C PHE A 45 -0.42 -22.33 -11.09
N ILE A 46 -0.16 -21.31 -11.90
CA ILE A 46 0.35 -21.44 -13.27
C ILE A 46 1.86 -21.23 -13.31
N SER A 47 2.34 -20.16 -12.68
CA SER A 47 3.76 -19.82 -12.64
C SER A 47 4.09 -18.97 -11.41
N LEU A 48 4.92 -19.53 -10.52
CA LEU A 48 5.45 -18.81 -9.37
C LEU A 48 6.28 -17.59 -9.80
N LYS A 49 7.05 -17.72 -10.89
CA LYS A 49 7.82 -16.60 -11.45
C LYS A 49 6.92 -15.44 -11.83
N PHE A 50 5.86 -15.72 -12.58
CA PHE A 50 4.94 -14.68 -13.03
C PHE A 50 4.14 -14.09 -11.86
N MET A 51 3.75 -14.92 -10.88
CA MET A 51 3.12 -14.46 -9.64
C MET A 51 4.00 -13.46 -8.89
N PHE A 52 5.26 -13.81 -8.59
CA PHE A 52 6.16 -12.94 -7.83
C PHE A 52 6.54 -11.67 -8.60
N VAL A 53 6.74 -11.75 -9.92
CA VAL A 53 6.94 -10.56 -10.75
C VAL A 53 5.74 -9.63 -10.65
N THR A 54 4.52 -10.15 -10.82
CA THR A 54 3.29 -9.33 -10.76
C THR A 54 3.08 -8.75 -9.36
N LEU A 55 3.33 -9.55 -8.30
CA LEU A 55 3.28 -9.10 -6.91
C LEU A 55 4.29 -7.98 -6.63
N GLY A 56 5.54 -8.16 -7.08
CA GLY A 56 6.59 -7.16 -6.92
C GLY A 56 6.26 -5.85 -7.64
N VAL A 57 5.70 -5.93 -8.85
CA VAL A 57 5.21 -4.75 -9.59
C VAL A 57 4.07 -4.06 -8.84
N TYR A 58 3.09 -4.82 -8.34
CA TYR A 58 1.99 -4.28 -7.54
C TYR A 58 2.50 -3.52 -6.30
N ILE A 59 3.38 -4.16 -5.51
CA ILE A 59 3.99 -3.56 -4.31
C ILE A 59 4.74 -2.27 -4.70
N THR A 60 5.53 -2.33 -5.77
CA THR A 60 6.32 -1.19 -6.26
C THR A 60 5.42 -0.01 -6.59
N ILE A 61 4.40 -0.22 -7.43
CA ILE A 61 3.49 0.84 -7.87
C ILE A 61 2.70 1.42 -6.69
N ARG A 62 2.20 0.56 -5.79
CA ARG A 62 1.42 1.01 -4.63
C ARG A 62 2.25 1.93 -3.74
N HIS A 63 3.43 1.49 -3.35
CA HIS A 63 4.28 2.27 -2.46
C HIS A 63 4.91 3.48 -3.17
N LEU A 64 5.16 3.40 -4.47
CA LEU A 64 5.59 4.58 -5.24
C LEU A 64 4.52 5.67 -5.26
N GLY A 65 3.25 5.28 -5.43
CA GLY A 65 2.11 6.20 -5.33
C GLY A 65 2.00 6.84 -3.94
N GLU A 66 2.17 6.05 -2.88
CA GLU A 66 2.20 6.56 -1.50
C GLU A 66 3.38 7.50 -1.26
N MET A 67 4.56 7.18 -1.76
CA MET A 67 5.73 8.05 -1.67
C MET A 67 5.45 9.41 -2.32
N ILE A 68 4.86 9.43 -3.51
CA ILE A 68 4.47 10.67 -4.21
C ILE A 68 3.39 11.42 -3.43
N TYR A 69 2.39 10.70 -2.90
CA TYR A 69 1.31 11.28 -2.09
C TYR A 69 1.86 11.98 -0.83
N TRP A 70 2.73 11.32 -0.07
CA TRP A 70 3.32 11.87 1.15
C TRP A 70 4.30 13.00 0.85
N PHE A 71 5.10 12.86 -0.21
CA PHE A 71 5.94 13.95 -0.69
C PHE A 71 5.11 15.20 -1.03
N SER A 72 4.00 15.04 -1.74
CA SER A 72 3.09 16.15 -2.05
C SER A 72 2.51 16.81 -0.77
N HIS A 73 2.17 16.01 0.25
CA HIS A 73 1.66 16.54 1.53
C HIS A 73 2.69 17.30 2.35
N GLN A 74 4.00 17.06 2.15
CA GLN A 74 5.05 17.83 2.83
C GLN A 74 5.10 19.29 2.37
N PHE A 75 4.84 19.53 1.09
CA PHE A 75 4.97 20.86 0.46
C PHE A 75 3.64 21.60 0.33
N ASN A 76 2.50 20.95 0.62
CA ASN A 76 1.17 21.56 0.64
C ASN A 76 0.73 22.04 2.04
N ALA A 77 -0.47 22.63 2.15
CA ALA A 77 -1.06 23.07 3.41
C ALA A 77 -1.20 21.88 4.40
N ARG A 78 -0.54 21.98 5.55
CA ARG A 78 -0.26 20.87 6.49
C ARG A 78 -1.37 20.66 7.52
N THR A 79 -2.60 20.46 7.07
CA THR A 79 -3.79 20.45 7.95
C THR A 79 -4.15 19.07 8.49
N TYR A 80 -3.70 17.98 7.87
CA TYR A 80 -4.10 16.61 8.20
C TYR A 80 -3.01 15.83 8.95
N ARG A 81 -3.30 15.26 10.14
CA ARG A 81 -2.37 14.35 10.83
C ARG A 81 -2.80 12.90 10.58
N PRO A 82 -2.02 12.08 9.85
CA PRO A 82 -2.30 10.65 9.71
C PRO A 82 -2.03 9.91 11.02
N ASP A 83 -2.40 8.63 11.05
CA ASP A 83 -2.11 7.71 12.15
C ASP A 83 -0.62 7.78 12.52
N ASP A 84 -0.32 8.27 13.72
CA ASP A 84 1.07 8.53 14.12
C ASP A 84 1.79 7.27 14.59
N MET A 85 1.20 6.07 14.47
CA MET A 85 1.78 4.79 14.89
C MET A 85 2.28 4.81 16.35
N GLY A 86 1.72 5.67 17.19
CA GLY A 86 2.13 5.87 18.58
C GLY A 86 3.17 6.98 18.80
N PHE A 87 3.67 7.63 17.75
CA PHE A 87 4.61 8.76 17.81
C PHE A 87 3.93 10.10 18.16
N LYS A 88 3.27 10.17 19.32
CA LYS A 88 2.49 11.34 19.77
C LYS A 88 3.28 12.64 19.93
N LYS A 89 4.61 12.56 20.08
CA LYS A 89 5.50 13.71 20.29
C LYS A 89 6.05 14.31 18.99
N LEU A 90 5.85 13.64 17.86
CA LEU A 90 6.29 14.15 16.56
C LEU A 90 5.25 15.12 16.02
N ASP A 91 5.73 16.16 15.35
CA ASP A 91 4.88 17.05 14.58
C ASP A 91 4.42 16.38 13.28
N ASN A 92 3.45 16.98 12.59
CA ASN A 92 2.91 16.40 11.36
C ASN A 92 3.98 16.26 10.26
N HIS A 93 4.99 17.14 10.27
CA HIS A 93 6.07 17.10 9.29
C HIS A 93 6.92 15.84 9.42
N ALA A 94 7.36 15.54 10.65
CA ALA A 94 8.12 14.32 10.94
C ALA A 94 7.29 13.07 10.60
N ILE A 95 5.98 13.09 10.86
CA ILE A 95 5.09 11.97 10.50
C ILE A 95 5.01 11.79 8.97
N TYR A 96 4.86 12.85 8.17
CA TYR A 96 4.84 12.71 6.71
C TYR A 96 6.16 12.16 6.16
N ILE A 97 7.30 12.59 6.71
CA ILE A 97 8.63 12.05 6.36
C ILE A 97 8.72 10.56 6.69
N LEU A 98 8.21 10.15 7.85
CA LEU A 98 8.19 8.74 8.24
C LEU A 98 7.40 7.91 7.22
N TYR A 99 6.18 8.35 6.87
CA TYR A 99 5.36 7.68 5.88
C TYR A 99 6.00 7.62 4.49
N GLN A 100 6.60 8.71 4.03
CA GLN A 100 7.34 8.74 2.77
C GLN A 100 8.53 7.74 2.80
N THR A 101 9.25 7.67 3.91
CA THR A 101 10.41 6.79 4.06
C THR A 101 9.99 5.31 4.08
N LEU A 102 8.89 4.99 4.77
CA LEU A 102 8.28 3.65 4.73
C LEU A 102 7.85 3.27 3.30
N ALA A 103 7.27 4.22 2.57
CA ALA A 103 6.89 4.02 1.17
C ALA A 103 8.12 3.75 0.28
N ILE A 104 9.24 4.46 0.48
CA ILE A 104 10.49 4.17 -0.24
C ILE A 104 10.97 2.73 0.02
N VAL A 105 10.94 2.29 1.28
CA VAL A 105 11.31 0.90 1.65
C VAL A 105 10.42 -0.09 0.91
N GLY A 106 9.10 0.12 0.90
CA GLY A 106 8.16 -0.73 0.19
C GLY A 106 8.42 -0.79 -1.32
N THR A 107 8.72 0.35 -1.95
CA THR A 107 9.10 0.41 -3.38
C THR A 107 10.37 -0.41 -3.65
N ILE A 108 11.40 -0.28 -2.81
CA ILE A 108 12.65 -1.04 -2.96
C ILE A 108 12.40 -2.55 -2.77
N VAL A 109 11.60 -2.94 -1.79
CA VAL A 109 11.22 -4.34 -1.58
C VAL A 109 10.49 -4.90 -2.81
N GLY A 110 9.52 -4.16 -3.36
CA GLY A 110 8.82 -4.55 -4.58
C GLY A 110 9.77 -4.76 -5.76
N LEU A 111 10.66 -3.80 -6.03
CA LEU A 111 11.66 -3.90 -7.10
C LEU A 111 12.62 -5.07 -6.87
N SER A 112 13.02 -5.31 -5.63
CA SER A 112 13.90 -6.43 -5.27
C SER A 112 13.23 -7.77 -5.52
N ILE A 113 11.93 -7.91 -5.25
CA ILE A 113 11.14 -9.11 -5.59
C ILE A 113 11.12 -9.33 -7.10
N VAL A 114 10.89 -8.27 -7.89
CA VAL A 114 10.91 -8.36 -9.36
C VAL A 114 12.27 -8.81 -9.85
N ALA A 115 13.34 -8.12 -9.43
CA ALA A 115 14.71 -8.43 -9.83
C ALA A 115 15.09 -9.87 -9.46
N TYR A 116 14.82 -10.27 -8.21
CA TYR A 116 15.09 -11.63 -7.75
C TYR A 116 14.34 -12.66 -8.59
N SER A 117 13.05 -12.42 -8.85
CA SER A 117 12.20 -13.36 -9.60
C SER A 117 12.65 -13.51 -11.05
N LEU A 118 13.09 -12.42 -11.68
CA LEU A 118 13.60 -12.46 -13.05
C LEU A 118 14.93 -13.21 -13.16
N LEU A 119 15.84 -12.97 -12.21
CA LEU A 119 17.22 -13.49 -12.24
C LEU A 119 17.35 -14.91 -11.70
N TYR A 120 16.58 -15.28 -10.67
CA TYR A 120 16.81 -16.50 -9.90
C TYR A 120 15.64 -17.48 -9.88
N LEU A 121 14.40 -17.03 -10.12
CA LEU A 121 13.29 -17.97 -10.30
C LEU A 121 13.31 -18.54 -11.73
N LYS A 122 13.40 -19.87 -11.81
CA LYS A 122 13.21 -20.64 -13.03
C LYS A 122 11.76 -21.05 -13.17
#